data_AF-A0A246NFK1-F1
#
_entry.id   AF-A0A246NFK1-F1
#
_cell.length_a   1.000
_cell.length_b   1.000
_cell.length_c   1.000
_cell.angle_alpha   90.00
_cell.angle_beta   90.00
_cell.angle_gamma   90.00
#
_symmetry.space_group_name_H-M   'P 1'
#
loop_
_entity.id
_entity.type
_entity.pdbx_description
1 polymer ?
#
loop_
_entity_poly.entity_id
_entity_poly.type
_entity_poly.pdbx_seq_one_letter_code
_entity_poly.pdbx_strand_id
1 'polypeptide(L)'
;MTNNDSWHVCGLVIQARPTAIAAVRQALLNFADSDIAAEDAARGTLALTLGAADSATLLSNIEATRNIPDVLAVSLVYHQQDEIEEPCKEAS
;
A
#
# COMPACT_ATOMS: atom_id res chain seq x y z
N MET A 1 -13.69 -24.35 -9.00
CA MET A 1 -12.79 -23.86 -7.93
C MET A 1 -12.25 -22.52 -8.38
N THR A 2 -12.92 -21.44 -7.98
CA THR A 2 -12.53 -20.06 -8.31
C THR A 2 -11.36 -19.66 -7.43
N ASN A 3 -10.15 -20.01 -7.86
CA ASN A 3 -8.90 -19.58 -7.26
C ASN A 3 -8.57 -18.17 -7.79
N ASN A 4 -9.36 -17.18 -7.37
CA ASN A 4 -9.01 -15.78 -7.53
C ASN A 4 -8.33 -15.33 -6.24
N ASP A 5 -7.14 -15.88 -5.97
CA ASP A 5 -6.21 -15.27 -5.04
C ASP A 5 -5.65 -14.05 -5.78
N SER A 6 -6.50 -13.02 -5.90
CA SER A 6 -6.16 -11.77 -6.57
C SER A 6 -5.22 -11.05 -5.63
N TRP A 7 -3.94 -11.41 -5.70
CA TRP A 7 -2.89 -10.73 -4.96
C TRP A 7 -3.00 -9.23 -5.22
N HIS A 8 -3.26 -8.46 -4.17
CA HIS A 8 -3.46 -7.03 -4.25
C HIS A 8 -2.19 -6.32 -3.80
N VAL A 9 -1.72 -5.38 -4.61
CA VAL A 9 -0.60 -4.50 -4.27
C VAL A 9 -1.08 -3.05 -4.31
N CYS A 10 -0.69 -2.26 -3.32
CA CYS A 10 -0.93 -0.82 -3.35
C CYS A 10 0.32 -0.03 -2.94
N GLY A 11 0.49 1.12 -3.59
CA GLY A 11 1.45 2.13 -3.17
C GLY A 11 0.80 3.07 -2.16
N LEU A 12 1.52 3.44 -1.12
CA LEU A 12 1.11 4.49 -0.21
C LEU A 12 2.22 5.52 -0.09
N VAL A 13 1.83 6.78 0.03
CA VAL A 13 2.71 7.87 0.43
C VAL A 13 2.26 8.34 1.80
N ILE A 14 3.16 8.26 2.76
CA ILE A 14 2.93 8.67 4.15
C ILE A 14 3.67 9.96 4.39
N GLN A 15 2.96 10.94 4.93
CA GLN A 15 3.54 12.11 5.53
C GLN A 15 3.53 11.90 7.04
N ALA A 16 4.69 11.97 7.68
CA ALA A 16 4.83 11.94 9.13
C ALA A 16 5.68 13.12 9.61
N ARG A 17 5.83 13.28 10.92
CA ARG A 17 6.76 14.27 11.46
C ARG A 17 8.21 13.87 11.15
N PRO A 18 9.06 14.80 10.64
CA PRO A 18 10.48 14.53 10.37
C PRO A 18 11.23 13.92 11.56
N THR A 19 10.90 14.37 12.77
CA THR A 19 11.51 13.87 14.03
C THR A 19 11.12 12.44 14.38
N ALA A 20 10.02 11.93 13.82
CA ALA A 20 9.47 10.61 14.10
C ALA A 20 9.61 9.64 12.91
N ILE A 21 10.25 10.06 11.82
CA ILE A 21 10.25 9.30 10.56
C ILE A 21 10.89 7.91 10.71
N ALA A 22 11.94 7.81 11.52
CA ALA A 22 12.61 6.54 11.78
C ALA A 22 11.70 5.56 12.54
N ALA A 23 10.94 6.05 13.53
CA ALA A 23 10.00 5.24 14.29
C ALA A 23 8.82 4.78 13.40
N VAL A 24 8.29 5.69 12.59
CA VAL A 24 7.23 5.39 11.62
C VAL A 24 7.72 4.35 10.61
N ARG A 25 8.91 4.52 10.04
CA ARG A 25 9.53 3.54 9.13
C ARG A 25 9.63 2.15 9.76
N GLN A 26 10.10 2.06 11.01
CA GLN A 26 10.18 0.77 11.70
C GLN A 26 8.81 0.13 11.94
N ALA A 27 7.79 0.94 12.28
CA ALA A 27 6.42 0.45 12.40
C ALA A 27 5.89 -0.07 11.05
N LEU A 28 6.22 0.59 9.95
CA LEU A 28 5.81 0.18 8.60
C LEU A 28 6.46 -1.13 8.18
N LEU A 29 7.75 -1.31 8.46
CA LEU A 29 8.48 -2.55 8.15
C LEU A 29 7.99 -3.77 8.94
N ASN A 30 7.15 -3.58 9.95
CA ASN A 30 6.52 -4.69 10.68
C ASN A 30 5.27 -5.24 9.97
N PHE A 31 4.72 -4.56 8.96
CA PHE A 31 3.64 -5.11 8.17
C PHE A 31 4.15 -6.25 7.28
N ALA A 32 3.37 -7.33 7.19
CA ALA A 32 3.64 -8.41 6.24
C ALA A 32 3.59 -7.86 4.81
N ASP A 33 4.53 -8.30 3.97
CA ASP A 33 4.65 -7.86 2.56
C ASP A 33 4.68 -6.32 2.39
N SER A 34 5.43 -5.65 3.28
CA SER A 34 5.72 -4.22 3.18
C SER A 34 7.14 -3.94 2.69
N ASP A 35 7.27 -2.98 1.79
CA ASP A 35 8.57 -2.50 1.28
C ASP A 35 8.59 -0.98 1.22
N ILE A 36 9.73 -0.37 1.58
CA ILE A 36 9.90 1.09 1.52
C ILE A 36 10.52 1.46 0.18
N ALA A 37 9.71 2.00 -0.73
CA ALA A 37 10.14 2.42 -2.06
C ALA A 37 10.98 3.71 -2.03
N ALA A 38 10.66 4.66 -1.15
CA ALA A 38 11.41 5.90 -0.98
C ALA A 38 11.23 6.51 0.41
N GLU A 39 12.22 7.28 0.85
CA GLU A 39 12.18 8.01 2.12
C GLU A 39 12.82 9.40 1.94
N ASP A 40 12.12 10.43 2.38
CA ASP A 40 12.64 11.79 2.55
C ASP A 40 12.50 12.20 4.02
N ALA A 41 13.53 11.90 4.80
CA ALA A 41 13.53 12.18 6.24
C ALA A 41 13.50 13.68 6.56
N ALA A 42 14.03 14.53 5.68
CA ALA A 42 14.07 15.98 5.89
C ALA A 42 12.67 16.61 5.79
N ARG A 43 11.85 16.13 4.86
CA ARG A 43 10.46 16.54 4.68
C ARG A 43 9.50 15.71 5.51
N GLY A 44 9.91 14.54 5.98
CA GLY A 44 9.08 13.60 6.72
C GLY A 44 8.12 12.83 5.82
N THR A 45 8.55 12.48 4.61
CA THR A 45 7.72 11.76 3.63
C THR A 45 8.30 10.37 3.41
N LEU A 46 7.46 9.32 3.39
CA LEU A 46 7.85 7.98 2.96
C LEU A 46 6.92 7.47 1.86
N ALA A 47 7.45 6.74 0.92
CA ALA A 47 6.68 5.93 -0.01
C ALA A 47 6.89 4.45 0.31
N LEU A 48 5.80 3.69 0.42
CA LEU A 48 5.83 2.26 0.65
C LEU A 48 4.91 1.52 -0.31
N THR A 49 5.19 0.24 -0.46
CA THR A 49 4.36 -0.72 -1.18
C THR A 49 3.86 -1.75 -0.17
N LEU A 50 2.56 -2.04 -0.18
CA LEU A 50 1.94 -3.09 0.62
C LEU A 50 1.33 -4.15 -0.29
N GLY A 51 1.58 -5.42 0.01
CA GLY A 51 0.93 -6.58 -0.61
C GLY A 51 -0.04 -7.27 0.35
N ALA A 52 -1.12 -7.84 -0.18
CA ALA A 52 -2.02 -8.71 0.57
C ALA A 52 -2.74 -9.71 -0.35
N ALA A 53 -3.07 -10.90 0.18
CA ALA A 53 -3.83 -11.91 -0.54
C ALA A 53 -5.30 -11.51 -0.77
N ASP A 54 -5.82 -10.57 0.02
CA ASP A 54 -7.20 -10.11 -0.07
C ASP A 54 -7.34 -8.60 0.19
N SER A 55 -8.38 -8.00 -0.40
CA SER A 55 -8.64 -6.55 -0.30
C SER A 55 -8.96 -6.08 1.12
N ALA A 56 -9.52 -6.94 1.98
CA ALA A 56 -9.87 -6.56 3.35
C ALA A 56 -8.64 -6.46 4.27
N THR A 57 -7.68 -7.36 4.10
CA THR A 57 -6.36 -7.30 4.73
C THR A 57 -5.59 -6.06 4.25
N LEU A 58 -5.64 -5.76 2.94
CA LEU A 58 -5.01 -4.55 2.40
C LEU A 58 -5.59 -3.28 3.04
N LEU A 59 -6.93 -3.18 3.12
CA LEU A 59 -7.61 -2.05 3.74
C LEU A 59 -7.26 -1.93 5.23
N SER A 60 -7.25 -3.05 5.95
CA SER A 60 -6.87 -3.10 7.36
C SER A 60 -5.43 -2.60 7.59
N ASN A 61 -4.49 -2.96 6.70
CA ASN A 61 -3.12 -2.48 6.76
C ASN A 61 -3.00 -0.97 6.48
N ILE A 62 -3.81 -0.44 5.55
CA ILE A 62 -3.89 1.00 5.27
C ILE A 62 -4.42 1.76 6.49
N GLU A 63 -5.47 1.25 7.14
CA GLU A 63 -6.03 1.85 8.36
C GLU A 63 -5.04 1.80 9.52
N ALA A 64 -4.36 0.66 9.71
CA ALA A 64 -3.32 0.51 10.72
C ALA A 64 -2.16 1.50 10.49
N THR A 65 -1.76 1.69 9.23
CA THR A 65 -0.75 2.68 8.83
C THR A 65 -1.15 4.11 9.20
N ARG A 66 -2.41 4.47 8.99
CA ARG A 66 -2.95 5.78 9.37
C ARG A 66 -2.96 6.00 10.89
N ASN A 67 -3.11 4.93 11.66
CA ASN A 67 -3.16 4.98 13.12
C ASN A 67 -1.79 4.97 13.80
N ILE A 68 -0.69 4.95 13.02
CA ILE A 68 0.66 5.05 13.58
C ILE A 68 0.86 6.45 14.18
N PRO A 69 1.39 6.55 15.42
CA PRO A 69 1.68 7.83 16.02
C PRO A 69 2.63 8.66 15.15
N ASP A 70 2.41 9.97 15.12
CA ASP A 70 3.18 10.96 14.33
C ASP A 70 3.00 10.90 12.81
N VAL A 71 2.14 10.02 12.30
CA VAL A 71 1.63 10.12 10.93
C VAL A 71 0.67 11.30 10.82
N LEU A 72 0.93 12.17 9.85
CA LEU A 72 0.16 13.37 9.55
C LEU A 72 -0.85 13.11 8.42
N ALA A 73 -0.44 12.35 7.40
CA ALA A 73 -1.30 12.00 6.28
C ALA A 73 -0.86 10.67 5.65
N VAL A 74 -1.82 9.97 5.06
CA VAL A 74 -1.59 8.77 4.26
C VAL A 74 -2.36 8.94 2.95
N SER A 75 -1.65 8.92 1.84
CA SER A 75 -2.18 9.01 0.49
C SER A 75 -2.02 7.67 -0.20
N LEU A 76 -3.14 7.04 -0.54
CA LEU A 76 -3.15 5.81 -1.32
C LEU A 76 -2.92 6.14 -2.79
N VAL A 77 -1.88 5.56 -3.38
CA VAL A 77 -1.56 5.63 -4.80
C VAL A 77 -1.88 4.26 -5.40
N TYR A 78 -3.11 4.12 -5.88
CA TYR A 78 -3.58 2.90 -6.53
C TYR A 78 -3.42 3.01 -8.05
N HIS A 79 -2.77 2.03 -8.68
CA HIS A 79 -2.73 1.93 -10.14
C HIS A 79 -2.53 0.46 -10.58
N GLN A 80 -3.62 -0.33 -10.61
CA GLN A 80 -4.13 -1.06 -11.78
C GLN A 80 -5.16 -2.11 -11.32
N GLN A 81 -6.39 -2.01 -11.84
CA GLN A 81 -7.30 -3.14 -11.97
C GLN A 81 -6.89 -3.85 -13.26
N ASP A 82 -6.41 -5.10 -13.19
CA ASP A 82 -6.55 -6.02 -14.32
C ASP A 82 -8.05 -6.30 -14.48
N GLU A 83 -8.77 -5.34 -15.06
CA GLU A 83 -10.00 -5.63 -15.75
C GLU A 83 -9.58 -6.50 -16.93
N ILE A 84 -9.67 -7.81 -16.76
CA ILE A 84 -9.51 -8.77 -17.84
C ILE A 84 -10.47 -8.30 -18.93
N GLU A 85 -9.93 -7.70 -20.00
CA GLU A 85 -10.69 -7.43 -21.22
C GLU A 85 -11.25 -8.77 -21.68
N GLU A 86 -12.57 -8.93 -21.54
CA GLU A 86 -13.32 -10.05 -22.12
C GLU A 86 -12.93 -10.17 -23.61
N PRO A 87 -12.44 -11.31 -24.10
CA PRO A 87 -12.17 -11.46 -25.52
C PRO A 87 -13.50 -11.36 -26.26
N CYS A 88 -13.69 -10.26 -27.00
CA CYS A 88 -14.81 -10.11 -27.91
C CYS A 88 -14.71 -11.21 -28.96
N LYS A 89 -15.52 -12.25 -28.77
CA LYS A 89 -15.63 -13.38 -29.69
C LYS A 89 -16.43 -12.93 -30.90
N GLU A 90 -15.76 -12.28 -31.84
CA GLU A 90 -16.36 -11.99 -33.15
C GLU A 90 -15.97 -13.09 -34.12
N ALA A 91 -16.94 -13.97 -34.36
CA ALA A 91 -16.92 -14.94 -35.43
C ALA A 91 -16.98 -14.23 -36.78
N SER A 92 -16.11 -14.59 -37.72
CA SER A 92 -16.50 -15.07 -39.05
C SER A 92 -15.30 -15.48 -39.91
#